data_AF-B2WJ62-F1
#
_entry.id   AF-B2WJ62-F1
#
_cell.length_a   1.000
_cell.length_b   1.000
_cell.length_c   1.000
_cell.angle_alpha   90.00
_cell.angle_beta   90.00
_cell.angle_gamma   90.00
#
_symmetry.space_group_name_H-M   'P 1'
#
loop_
_entity.id
_entity.type
_entity.pdbx_description
1 polymer ?
#
loop_
_entity_poly.entity_id
_entity_poly.type
_entity_poly.pdbx_seq_one_letter_code
_entity_poly.pdbx_strand_id
1 'polypeptide(L)'
;MVKKRDALNHTFCVFFVTPAYASQLLDENSFLSAAIRRAYRCLLDRKGVVIEALCAVVDKLPVSRALGNKGVLSGDEASQYGIKPPVAGTGFEGMAYVLLTPHSSVSSEELSPSDNGVIDFITAQHNLGDSTHRDTLRLPLANTVFQTGAPTTMFLSQWRTLGCDHEIELISKTNVSHHGIRLSGRINPSALATAFSIPLIPLTTPRVVKGCMGNIIREVVDPDGQTVQASSELESVVPRFFRSRGQPAQATVAWALVLPEHLRATAYHKTRHLLAIGPTDGEAGYTKQEELWERLWCSDPPVWNNLVAEAIANGARLHRVLSGGGGWGKKAGLLSLDPVPANQSTISSGDALLEMVDDPKDFESTLTPVVRAGESIQFFISPKSDLSQEASQSDSLEKLRLIPQTIDDHTWGWEIGTIPSTMDSIPGASWQHRPFQKDDKSVMFRGGFGALTEGGLTLTQHSVRPNEDNSLAVNTTMVDVPFSRFWAVNLPKIMSKRVKVGLK
;
A
#
# COMPACT_ATOMS: atom_id res chain seq x y z
N MET A 1 5.58 -25.77 7.51
CA MET A 1 4.75 -26.98 7.32
C MET A 1 3.75 -27.02 8.45
N VAL A 2 2.45 -27.11 8.17
CA VAL A 2 1.42 -27.06 9.21
C VAL A 2 1.38 -28.39 9.97
N LYS A 3 1.26 -28.35 11.30
CA LYS A 3 1.12 -29.57 12.14
C LYS A 3 -0.19 -30.28 11.78
N LYS A 4 -0.21 -31.62 11.86
CA LYS A 4 -1.32 -32.49 11.40
C LYS A 4 -2.71 -32.16 11.99
N ARG A 5 -2.77 -31.50 13.16
CA ARG A 5 -4.03 -31.03 13.80
C ARG A 5 -4.47 -29.63 13.35
N ASP A 6 -3.56 -28.77 12.91
CA ASP A 6 -3.88 -27.40 12.48
C ASP A 6 -4.18 -27.32 10.97
N ALA A 7 -3.76 -28.32 10.18
CA ALA A 7 -3.87 -28.29 8.73
C ALA A 7 -5.32 -28.33 8.22
N LEU A 8 -6.24 -28.98 8.94
CA LEU A 8 -7.66 -29.00 8.59
C LEU A 8 -8.32 -27.62 8.68
N ASN A 9 -7.76 -26.73 9.50
CA ASN A 9 -8.30 -25.38 9.65
C ASN A 9 -7.80 -24.44 8.54
N HIS A 10 -6.80 -24.86 7.74
CA HIS A 10 -6.11 -24.01 6.77
C HIS A 10 -6.30 -24.52 5.34
N THR A 11 -7.53 -24.74 4.88
CA THR A 11 -7.81 -25.29 3.54
C THR A 11 -7.92 -24.23 2.44
N PHE A 12 -7.57 -22.98 2.71
CA PHE A 12 -7.43 -21.93 1.71
C PHE A 12 -5.95 -21.60 1.52
N CYS A 13 -5.47 -21.58 0.29
CA CYS A 13 -4.10 -21.18 -0.02
C CYS A 13 -4.08 -20.09 -1.08
N VAL A 14 -3.09 -19.21 -0.96
CA VAL A 14 -2.87 -18.14 -1.92
C VAL A 14 -1.47 -18.29 -2.49
N PHE A 15 -1.37 -18.24 -3.82
CA PHE A 15 -0.13 -18.25 -4.57
C PHE A 15 0.01 -16.91 -5.31
N PHE A 16 1.11 -16.21 -5.05
CA PHE A 16 1.53 -15.07 -5.84
C PHE A 16 2.76 -15.43 -6.64
N VAL A 17 2.73 -15.16 -7.94
CA VAL A 17 3.86 -15.35 -8.84
C VAL A 17 4.13 -14.06 -9.58
N THR A 18 5.38 -13.84 -9.98
CA THR A 18 5.74 -12.69 -10.81
C THR A 18 5.61 -12.99 -12.30
N PRO A 19 5.61 -11.98 -13.19
CA PRO A 19 5.40 -12.21 -14.62
C PRO A 19 6.38 -13.20 -15.24
N ALA A 20 7.62 -13.30 -14.76
CA ALA A 20 8.59 -14.29 -15.25
C ALA A 20 8.16 -15.75 -15.04
N TYR A 21 7.26 -16.01 -14.09
CA TYR A 21 6.76 -17.34 -13.76
C TYR A 21 5.26 -17.51 -14.08
N ALA A 22 4.62 -16.52 -14.70
CA ALA A 22 3.18 -16.54 -14.98
C ALA A 22 2.76 -17.73 -15.88
N SER A 23 3.59 -18.11 -16.85
CA SER A 23 3.32 -19.28 -17.71
C SER A 23 3.28 -20.60 -16.93
N GLN A 24 4.10 -20.73 -15.87
CA GLN A 24 4.12 -21.93 -15.02
C GLN A 24 2.85 -22.05 -14.17
N LEU A 25 2.20 -20.92 -13.86
CA LEU A 25 0.92 -20.90 -13.16
C LEU A 25 -0.24 -21.42 -14.05
N LEU A 26 -0.12 -21.29 -15.37
CA LEU A 26 -1.10 -21.79 -16.32
C LEU A 26 -0.93 -23.28 -16.65
N ASP A 27 0.24 -23.88 -16.37
CA ASP A 27 0.47 -25.32 -16.54
C ASP A 27 -0.16 -26.11 -15.38
N GLU A 28 -1.45 -26.43 -15.54
CA GLU A 28 -2.33 -27.01 -14.51
C GLU A 28 -1.83 -28.36 -13.97
N ASN A 29 -1.19 -29.16 -14.81
CA ASN A 29 -0.89 -30.55 -14.49
C ASN A 29 0.44 -30.74 -13.77
N SER A 30 1.37 -29.80 -13.89
CA SER A 30 2.72 -29.97 -13.36
C SER A 30 2.97 -29.16 -12.09
N PHE A 31 2.78 -27.83 -12.14
CA PHE A 31 3.24 -26.95 -11.07
C PHE A 31 2.25 -26.85 -9.91
N LEU A 32 1.03 -26.37 -10.17
CA LEU A 32 0.06 -26.06 -9.11
C LEU A 32 -0.36 -27.33 -8.34
N SER A 33 -0.63 -28.41 -9.07
CA SER A 33 -0.91 -29.72 -8.47
C SER A 33 0.22 -30.20 -7.56
N ALA A 34 1.49 -30.11 -8.01
CA ALA A 34 2.64 -30.49 -7.19
C ALA A 34 2.81 -29.58 -5.97
N ALA A 35 2.58 -28.27 -6.12
CA ALA A 35 2.66 -27.29 -5.04
C ALA A 35 1.61 -27.56 -3.96
N ILE A 36 0.35 -27.82 -4.36
CA ILE A 36 -0.74 -28.17 -3.44
C ILE A 36 -0.44 -29.49 -2.72
N ARG A 37 -0.04 -30.54 -3.45
CA ARG A 37 0.36 -31.82 -2.82
C ARG A 37 1.48 -31.62 -1.79
N ARG A 38 2.47 -30.78 -2.12
CA ARG A 38 3.57 -30.48 -1.20
C ARG A 38 3.11 -29.71 0.04
N ALA A 39 2.28 -28.69 -0.14
CA ALA A 39 1.79 -27.83 0.95
C ALA A 39 0.85 -28.59 1.90
N TYR A 40 -0.02 -29.43 1.34
CA TYR A 40 -1.07 -30.16 2.05
C TYR A 40 -0.75 -31.63 2.28
N ARG A 41 0.53 -32.04 2.20
CA ARG A 41 0.97 -33.44 2.33
C ARG A 41 0.32 -34.19 3.50
N CYS A 42 0.09 -33.52 4.62
CA CYS A 42 -0.51 -34.10 5.82
C CYS A 42 -2.03 -34.36 5.74
N LEU A 43 -2.73 -33.75 4.78
CA LEU A 43 -4.16 -33.92 4.52
C LEU A 43 -4.45 -34.90 3.37
N LEU A 44 -3.47 -35.24 2.54
CA LEU A 44 -3.68 -36.05 1.33
C LEU A 44 -4.18 -37.47 1.63
N ASP A 45 -3.87 -38.02 2.81
CA ASP A 45 -4.35 -39.33 3.27
C ASP A 45 -5.83 -39.32 3.66
N ARG A 46 -6.45 -38.14 3.77
CA ARG A 46 -7.87 -38.00 4.08
C ARG A 46 -8.63 -37.86 2.78
N LYS A 47 -9.69 -38.64 2.60
CA LYS A 47 -10.58 -38.52 1.45
C LYS A 47 -11.58 -37.38 1.64
N GLY A 48 -11.82 -36.60 0.58
CA GLY A 48 -12.91 -35.62 0.51
C GLY A 48 -12.62 -34.25 1.12
N VAL A 49 -11.37 -33.94 1.47
CA VAL A 49 -11.01 -32.58 1.91
C VAL A 49 -10.97 -31.68 0.68
N VAL A 50 -11.69 -30.56 0.74
CA VAL A 50 -11.68 -29.54 -0.31
C VAL A 50 -10.66 -28.46 0.04
N ILE A 51 -9.75 -28.19 -0.89
CA ILE A 51 -8.71 -27.16 -0.80
C ILE A 51 -9.03 -26.10 -1.85
N GLU A 52 -9.13 -24.86 -1.42
CA GLU A 52 -9.29 -23.71 -2.31
C GLU A 52 -7.94 -23.02 -2.53
N ALA A 53 -7.60 -22.72 -3.77
CA ALA A 53 -6.35 -22.11 -4.17
C ALA A 53 -6.62 -20.86 -5.02
N LEU A 54 -6.34 -19.69 -4.46
CA LEU A 54 -6.29 -18.43 -5.19
C LEU A 54 -4.88 -18.27 -5.79
N CYS A 55 -4.82 -18.05 -7.09
CA CYS A 55 -3.58 -17.89 -7.83
C CYS A 55 -3.61 -16.56 -8.57
N ALA A 56 -2.62 -15.70 -8.35
CA ALA A 56 -2.55 -14.39 -8.98
C ALA A 56 -1.14 -14.00 -9.40
N VAL A 57 -1.03 -13.21 -10.46
CA VAL A 57 0.24 -12.63 -10.91
C VAL A 57 0.38 -11.19 -10.39
N VAL A 58 1.45 -10.93 -9.65
CA VAL A 58 1.77 -9.62 -9.03
C VAL A 58 3.10 -9.12 -9.56
N ASP A 59 3.36 -7.81 -9.52
CA ASP A 59 4.54 -7.25 -10.20
C ASP A 59 5.85 -7.77 -9.60
N LYS A 60 5.97 -7.72 -8.26
CA LYS A 60 7.14 -8.24 -7.54
C LYS A 60 6.75 -8.84 -6.20
N LEU A 61 7.63 -9.68 -5.67
CA LEU A 61 7.49 -10.25 -4.34
C LEU A 61 8.39 -9.55 -3.32
N PRO A 62 7.86 -9.20 -2.14
CA PRO A 62 8.69 -8.70 -1.05
C PRO A 62 9.53 -9.81 -0.43
N VAL A 63 10.65 -9.44 0.20
CA VAL A 63 11.43 -10.36 1.05
C VAL A 63 11.23 -9.97 2.49
N SER A 64 10.73 -10.95 3.27
CA SER A 64 10.50 -10.77 4.69
C SER A 64 11.76 -10.32 5.41
N ARG A 65 11.65 -9.25 6.18
CA ARG A 65 12.66 -8.90 7.17
C ARG A 65 12.55 -9.90 8.31
N ALA A 66 13.68 -10.37 8.80
CA ALA A 66 13.70 -11.04 10.09
C ALA A 66 13.08 -10.08 11.12
N LEU A 67 11.84 -10.37 11.54
CA LEU A 67 11.29 -9.75 12.73
C LEU A 67 12.28 -10.05 13.85
N GLY A 68 12.77 -8.99 14.49
CA GLY A 68 13.92 -9.06 15.39
C GLY A 68 13.81 -10.26 16.33
N ASN A 69 14.89 -11.02 16.43
CA ASN A 69 14.99 -12.15 17.35
C ASN A 69 14.86 -11.63 18.79
N LYS A 70 13.65 -11.61 19.35
CA LYS A 70 13.30 -11.70 20.77
C LYS A 70 11.79 -11.66 20.94
N GLY A 71 11.29 -12.54 21.81
CA GLY A 71 9.87 -12.74 22.03
C GLY A 71 9.10 -11.46 22.34
N VAL A 72 7.87 -11.43 21.84
CA VAL A 72 6.88 -10.35 21.98
C VAL A 72 7.33 -9.07 21.27
N LEU A 73 7.02 -8.99 19.97
CA LEU A 73 6.91 -7.69 19.32
C LEU A 73 5.90 -6.86 20.11
N SER A 74 6.40 -5.82 20.78
CA SER A 74 5.54 -4.84 21.45
C SER A 74 4.86 -3.97 20.38
N GLY A 75 3.72 -3.35 20.71
CA GLY A 75 3.06 -2.40 19.81
C GLY A 75 4.01 -1.29 19.32
N ASP A 76 4.97 -0.90 20.16
CA ASP A 76 5.97 0.12 19.86
C ASP A 76 6.95 -0.31 18.75
N GLU A 77 7.30 -1.60 18.65
CA GLU A 77 8.14 -2.10 17.55
C GLU A 77 7.37 -2.14 16.23
N ALA A 78 6.06 -2.42 16.25
CA ALA A 78 5.21 -2.33 15.07
C ALA A 78 5.14 -0.88 14.54
N SER A 79 4.95 0.10 15.42
CA SER A 79 4.94 1.52 15.06
C SER A 79 6.27 2.01 14.47
N GLN A 80 7.40 1.40 14.88
CA GLN A 80 8.71 1.71 14.27
C GLN A 80 8.77 1.35 12.78
N TYR A 81 8.00 0.38 12.28
CA TYR A 81 7.93 0.09 10.84
C TYR A 81 7.23 1.19 10.04
N GLY A 82 6.45 2.06 10.69
CA GLY A 82 5.85 3.24 10.06
C GLY A 82 6.84 4.40 9.88
N ILE A 83 7.84 4.49 10.76
CA ILE A 83 8.80 5.60 10.82
C ILE A 83 10.17 5.21 10.25
N LYS A 84 10.57 3.94 10.37
CA LYS A 84 11.73 3.41 9.66
C LYS A 84 11.27 3.13 8.23
N PRO A 85 11.82 3.82 7.22
CA PRO A 85 11.45 3.51 5.85
C PRO A 85 11.80 2.05 5.63
N PRO A 86 10.87 1.26 5.11
CA PRO A 86 11.24 0.01 4.59
C PRO A 86 11.97 0.24 3.28
N VAL A 87 13.30 0.21 3.38
CA VAL A 87 14.30 -0.30 2.43
C VAL A 87 13.79 -0.25 1.01
N ALA A 88 14.35 0.64 0.19
CA ALA A 88 13.94 0.88 -1.17
C ALA A 88 14.04 -0.34 -2.13
N GLY A 89 14.21 -1.55 -1.62
CA GLY A 89 14.12 -2.77 -2.40
C GLY A 89 12.85 -2.83 -3.24
N THR A 90 13.03 -3.14 -4.52
CA THR A 90 11.94 -3.29 -5.50
C THR A 90 11.33 -4.68 -5.50
N GLY A 91 11.82 -5.57 -4.65
CA GLY A 91 11.37 -6.94 -4.59
C GLY A 91 11.94 -7.79 -5.72
N PHE A 92 11.51 -9.05 -5.73
CA PHE A 92 12.17 -10.10 -6.50
C PHE A 92 11.19 -10.81 -7.43
N GLU A 93 11.74 -11.34 -8.51
CA GLU A 93 11.07 -12.33 -9.35
C GLU A 93 10.98 -13.66 -8.58
N GLY A 94 9.83 -14.31 -8.60
CA GLY A 94 9.68 -15.60 -7.94
C GLY A 94 8.23 -16.02 -7.73
N MET A 95 8.07 -16.88 -6.73
CA MET A 95 6.79 -17.43 -6.28
C MET A 95 6.72 -17.34 -4.75
N ALA A 96 5.57 -16.95 -4.23
CA ALA A 96 5.25 -16.96 -2.83
C ALA A 96 3.94 -17.71 -2.61
N TYR A 97 3.81 -18.37 -1.45
CA TYR A 97 2.55 -18.98 -1.06
C TYR A 97 2.28 -18.84 0.44
N VAL A 98 1.01 -18.82 0.80
CA VAL A 98 0.55 -18.83 2.19
C VAL A 98 -0.63 -19.77 2.37
N LEU A 99 -0.72 -20.41 3.54
CA LEU A 99 -1.83 -21.26 3.94
C LEU A 99 -2.67 -20.54 4.98
N LEU A 100 -3.95 -20.41 4.71
CA LEU A 100 -4.91 -19.59 5.44
C LEU A 100 -6.17 -20.38 5.75
N THR A 101 -6.96 -19.87 6.68
CA THR A 101 -8.28 -20.44 6.95
C THR A 101 -9.27 -20.08 5.84
N PRO A 102 -10.30 -20.90 5.58
CA PRO A 102 -11.35 -20.58 4.60
C PRO A 102 -12.01 -19.21 4.83
N HIS A 103 -12.10 -18.76 6.08
CA HIS A 103 -12.64 -17.44 6.43
C HIS A 103 -11.79 -16.25 5.96
N SER A 104 -10.57 -16.51 5.48
CA SER A 104 -9.72 -15.50 4.88
C SER A 104 -10.06 -15.23 3.41
N SER A 105 -10.72 -16.17 2.73
CA SER A 105 -11.22 -16.04 1.36
C SER A 105 -12.49 -15.18 1.38
N VAL A 106 -12.54 -14.15 0.54
CA VAL A 106 -13.72 -13.29 0.35
C VAL A 106 -14.02 -13.24 -1.13
N SER A 107 -15.18 -13.77 -1.51
CA SER A 107 -15.58 -13.96 -2.91
C SER A 107 -15.73 -12.62 -3.65
N SER A 108 -15.48 -12.66 -4.96
CA SER A 108 -15.68 -11.54 -5.89
C SER A 108 -17.12 -11.02 -5.88
N GLU A 109 -18.11 -11.88 -5.61
CA GLU A 109 -19.53 -11.52 -5.59
C GLU A 109 -19.90 -10.60 -4.41
N GLU A 110 -19.12 -10.63 -3.32
CA GLU A 110 -19.31 -9.74 -2.16
C GLU A 110 -18.64 -8.37 -2.35
N LEU A 111 -17.99 -8.16 -3.50
CA LEU A 111 -17.12 -7.02 -3.79
C LEU A 111 -17.58 -6.36 -5.09
N SER A 112 -17.50 -5.04 -5.17
CA SER A 112 -17.92 -4.33 -6.39
C SER A 112 -17.00 -4.72 -7.56
N PRO A 113 -17.57 -4.98 -8.76
CA PRO A 113 -16.78 -5.36 -9.92
C PRO A 113 -15.73 -4.28 -10.25
N SER A 114 -14.55 -4.73 -10.70
CA SER A 114 -13.53 -3.87 -11.28
C SER A 114 -13.14 -4.43 -12.64
N ASP A 115 -13.06 -3.55 -13.64
CA ASP A 115 -12.61 -3.91 -14.99
C ASP A 115 -11.11 -4.29 -15.01
N ASN A 116 -10.37 -3.90 -13.96
CA ASN A 116 -8.95 -4.20 -13.79
C ASN A 116 -8.78 -5.28 -12.71
N GLY A 117 -7.85 -6.21 -12.94
CA GLY A 117 -7.53 -7.26 -11.97
C GLY A 117 -6.97 -6.68 -10.66
N VAL A 118 -7.61 -6.95 -9.53
CA VAL A 118 -7.20 -6.42 -8.21
C VAL A 118 -7.38 -7.43 -7.07
N ILE A 119 -6.59 -7.26 -6.00
CA ILE A 119 -6.75 -7.99 -4.74
C ILE A 119 -7.03 -7.00 -3.61
N ASP A 120 -8.07 -7.27 -2.83
CA ASP A 120 -8.47 -6.45 -1.67
C ASP A 120 -7.99 -7.10 -0.37
N PHE A 121 -6.99 -6.51 0.28
CA PHE A 121 -6.55 -6.93 1.60
C PHE A 121 -7.39 -6.25 2.68
N ILE A 122 -8.22 -7.02 3.39
CA ILE A 122 -9.10 -6.51 4.44
C ILE A 122 -8.30 -6.48 5.75
N THR A 123 -7.91 -5.27 6.16
CA THR A 123 -6.98 -5.04 7.27
C THR A 123 -7.69 -4.97 8.61
N ALA A 124 -8.85 -4.33 8.65
CA ALA A 124 -9.68 -4.19 9.84
C ALA A 124 -11.17 -4.31 9.50
N GLN A 125 -11.94 -4.84 10.44
CA GLN A 125 -13.41 -4.79 10.43
C GLN A 125 -13.89 -4.55 11.86
N HIS A 126 -14.63 -3.48 12.08
CA HIS A 126 -15.12 -3.10 13.41
C HIS A 126 -16.54 -2.56 13.32
N ASN A 127 -17.31 -2.76 14.39
CA ASN A 127 -18.67 -2.25 14.48
C ASN A 127 -18.64 -0.95 15.29
N LEU A 128 -19.18 0.12 14.72
CA LEU A 128 -19.37 1.41 15.37
C LEU A 128 -20.86 1.73 15.36
N GLY A 129 -21.50 1.63 16.53
CA GLY A 129 -22.96 1.70 16.63
C GLY A 129 -23.62 0.61 15.78
N ASP A 130 -24.57 1.01 14.94
CA ASP A 130 -25.25 0.11 14.00
C ASP A 130 -24.45 -0.14 12.72
N SER A 131 -23.40 0.63 12.43
CA SER A 131 -22.60 0.49 11.21
C SER A 131 -21.38 -0.42 11.37
N THR A 132 -21.15 -1.29 10.40
CA THR A 132 -19.91 -2.05 10.27
C THR A 132 -18.94 -1.30 9.38
N HIS A 133 -17.79 -0.92 9.92
CA HIS A 133 -16.69 -0.32 9.18
C HIS A 133 -15.68 -1.37 8.74
N ARG A 134 -15.16 -1.23 7.52
CA ARG A 134 -14.15 -2.13 6.94
C ARG A 134 -13.07 -1.31 6.26
N ASP A 135 -11.82 -1.56 6.62
CA ASP A 135 -10.67 -0.92 6.00
C ASP A 135 -10.01 -1.89 5.03
N THR A 136 -9.97 -1.50 3.76
CA THR A 136 -9.48 -2.31 2.65
C THR A 136 -8.28 -1.64 2.01
N LEU A 137 -7.21 -2.41 1.81
CA LEU A 137 -6.05 -2.05 1.01
C LEU A 137 -6.09 -2.81 -0.32
N ARG A 138 -6.40 -2.11 -1.41
CA ARG A 138 -6.51 -2.67 -2.76
C ARG A 138 -5.18 -2.58 -3.48
N LEU A 139 -4.73 -3.73 -4.00
CA LEU A 139 -3.53 -3.87 -4.82
C LEU A 139 -3.92 -4.26 -6.26
N PRO A 140 -3.56 -3.46 -7.27
CA PRO A 140 -3.68 -3.86 -8.67
C PRO A 140 -2.71 -5.01 -9.01
N LEU A 141 -3.18 -5.94 -9.84
CA LEU A 141 -2.38 -7.04 -10.35
C LEU A 141 -1.43 -6.60 -11.47
N ALA A 142 -0.43 -7.43 -11.73
CA ALA A 142 0.53 -7.17 -12.80
C ALA A 142 -0.14 -7.20 -14.18
N ASN A 143 0.41 -6.41 -15.09
CA ASN A 143 0.06 -6.52 -16.51
C ASN A 143 0.66 -7.81 -17.09
N THR A 144 -0.20 -8.71 -17.56
CA THR A 144 0.21 -10.02 -18.08
C THR A 144 -0.06 -10.22 -19.57
N VAL A 145 -0.34 -9.15 -20.34
CA VAL A 145 -0.72 -9.27 -21.77
C VAL A 145 0.32 -10.06 -22.56
N PHE A 146 1.60 -9.84 -22.28
CA PHE A 146 2.70 -10.48 -23.02
C PHE A 146 3.03 -11.90 -22.52
N GLN A 147 2.55 -12.29 -21.34
CA GLN A 147 2.86 -13.58 -20.71
C GLN A 147 1.71 -14.59 -20.87
N THR A 148 0.48 -14.12 -20.73
CA THR A 148 -0.72 -14.97 -20.70
C THR A 148 -1.77 -14.58 -21.75
N GLY A 149 -1.58 -13.47 -22.46
CA GLY A 149 -2.55 -12.94 -23.43
C GLY A 149 -3.70 -12.16 -22.79
N ALA A 150 -3.76 -12.07 -21.46
CA ALA A 150 -4.79 -11.33 -20.72
C ALA A 150 -4.20 -10.12 -19.97
N PRO A 151 -4.95 -9.00 -19.83
CA PRO A 151 -4.48 -7.82 -19.10
C PRO A 151 -3.99 -8.11 -17.69
N THR A 152 -4.69 -8.99 -16.98
CA THR A 152 -4.29 -9.49 -15.67
C THR A 152 -4.58 -10.98 -15.59
N THR A 153 -3.88 -11.69 -14.71
CA THR A 153 -4.05 -13.14 -14.52
C THR A 153 -4.34 -13.45 -13.06
N MET A 154 -5.57 -13.87 -12.79
CA MET A 154 -5.97 -14.41 -11.49
C MET A 154 -7.09 -15.43 -11.66
N PHE A 155 -7.01 -16.52 -10.90
CA PHE A 155 -8.03 -17.55 -10.89
C PHE A 155 -8.16 -18.19 -9.51
N LEU A 156 -9.36 -18.69 -9.24
CA LEU A 156 -9.67 -19.52 -8.10
C LEU A 156 -9.79 -20.97 -8.58
N SER A 157 -9.19 -21.91 -7.86
CA SER A 157 -9.32 -23.34 -8.15
C SER A 157 -9.68 -24.13 -6.90
N GLN A 158 -10.51 -25.15 -7.05
CA GLN A 158 -10.92 -26.04 -5.96
C GLN A 158 -10.43 -27.44 -6.23
N TRP A 159 -9.80 -28.05 -5.23
CA TRP A 159 -9.16 -29.35 -5.31
C TRP A 159 -9.73 -30.28 -4.25
N ARG A 160 -9.88 -31.55 -4.58
CA ARG A 160 -10.35 -32.58 -3.65
C ARG A 160 -9.26 -33.62 -3.41
N THR A 161 -9.04 -33.96 -2.14
CA THR A 161 -8.15 -35.07 -1.79
C THR A 161 -8.84 -36.42 -2.00
N LEU A 162 -8.15 -37.37 -2.63
CA LEU A 162 -8.71 -38.70 -2.92
C LEU A 162 -8.51 -39.72 -1.78
N GLY A 163 -7.54 -39.48 -0.89
CA GLY A 163 -7.24 -40.35 0.25
C GLY A 163 -6.41 -41.60 -0.10
N CYS A 164 -6.05 -41.78 -1.36
CA CYS A 164 -5.14 -42.81 -1.87
C CYS A 164 -3.97 -42.17 -2.61
N ASP A 165 -2.78 -42.77 -2.50
CA ASP A 165 -1.56 -42.41 -3.22
C ASP A 165 -1.18 -40.92 -3.22
N HIS A 166 -1.62 -40.20 -2.19
CA HIS A 166 -1.46 -38.75 -2.07
C HIS A 166 -2.01 -37.96 -3.27
N GLU A 167 -3.05 -38.48 -3.91
CA GLU A 167 -3.65 -37.87 -5.09
C GLU A 167 -4.69 -36.80 -4.75
N ILE A 168 -4.79 -35.84 -5.67
CA ILE A 168 -5.77 -34.76 -5.66
C ILE A 168 -6.43 -34.65 -7.03
N GLU A 169 -7.69 -34.25 -7.02
CA GLU A 169 -8.52 -34.04 -8.20
C GLU A 169 -8.90 -32.55 -8.27
N LEU A 170 -8.79 -31.95 -9.46
CA LEU A 170 -9.28 -30.60 -9.71
C LEU A 170 -10.80 -30.65 -9.89
N ILE A 171 -11.56 -29.96 -9.03
CA ILE A 171 -13.02 -29.86 -9.11
C ILE A 171 -13.43 -28.74 -10.07
N SER A 172 -12.84 -27.56 -9.89
CA SER A 172 -13.21 -26.36 -10.64
C SER A 172 -12.05 -25.39 -10.72
N LYS A 173 -12.05 -24.58 -11.77
CA LYS A 173 -11.13 -23.46 -11.97
C LYS A 173 -11.89 -22.32 -12.65
N THR A 174 -11.85 -21.15 -12.05
CA THR A 174 -12.59 -19.98 -12.51
C THR A 174 -11.67 -18.77 -12.52
N ASN A 175 -11.56 -18.11 -13.67
CA ASN A 175 -10.86 -16.82 -13.75
C ASN A 175 -11.66 -15.77 -12.99
N VAL A 176 -10.98 -14.97 -12.18
CA VAL A 176 -11.60 -13.92 -11.37
C VAL A 176 -10.81 -12.63 -11.56
N SER A 177 -11.51 -11.50 -11.70
CA SER A 177 -10.88 -10.18 -11.78
C SER A 177 -10.68 -9.54 -10.40
N HIS A 178 -11.41 -10.02 -9.39
CA HIS A 178 -11.40 -9.46 -8.04
C HIS A 178 -11.38 -10.56 -7.00
N HIS A 179 -10.62 -10.42 -5.92
CA HIS A 179 -10.74 -11.31 -4.75
C HIS A 179 -10.29 -10.60 -3.48
N GLY A 180 -10.98 -10.84 -2.37
CA GLY A 180 -10.63 -10.29 -1.08
C GLY A 180 -9.87 -11.28 -0.20
N ILE A 181 -8.85 -10.82 0.51
CA ILE A 181 -8.09 -11.60 1.49
C ILE A 181 -8.17 -10.91 2.84
N ARG A 182 -8.79 -11.57 3.82
CA ARG A 182 -8.84 -11.06 5.19
C ARG A 182 -7.54 -11.36 5.94
N LEU A 183 -6.86 -10.29 6.37
CA LEU A 183 -5.58 -10.39 7.08
C LEU A 183 -5.75 -10.84 8.53
N SER A 184 -6.83 -10.40 9.18
CA SER A 184 -7.18 -10.79 10.56
C SER A 184 -8.00 -12.08 10.58
N GLY A 185 -7.48 -13.15 11.18
CA GLY A 185 -8.30 -14.32 11.52
C GLY A 185 -9.39 -13.94 12.52
N ARG A 186 -10.59 -14.56 12.46
CA ARG A 186 -11.76 -14.26 13.33
C ARG A 186 -11.47 -14.25 14.85
N ILE A 187 -10.33 -14.80 15.29
CA ILE A 187 -10.12 -15.17 16.69
C ILE A 187 -9.79 -13.98 17.60
N ASN A 188 -9.39 -12.80 17.09
CA ASN A 188 -9.42 -11.52 17.81
C ASN A 188 -8.87 -10.36 16.93
N PRO A 189 -9.62 -9.27 16.69
CA PRO A 189 -9.11 -8.11 15.96
C PRO A 189 -7.96 -7.37 16.69
N SER A 190 -7.75 -7.60 18.00
CA SER A 190 -6.67 -6.96 18.77
C SER A 190 -5.28 -7.62 18.62
N ALA A 191 -5.13 -8.61 17.74
CA ALA A 191 -3.88 -9.36 17.58
C ALA A 191 -3.08 -8.97 16.32
N LEU A 192 -3.62 -8.12 15.44
CA LEU A 192 -2.92 -7.65 14.24
C LEU A 192 -2.32 -6.27 14.49
N ALA A 193 -1.00 -6.18 14.49
CA ALA A 193 -0.30 -4.89 14.53
C ALA A 193 0.01 -4.45 13.09
N THR A 194 -0.41 -3.24 12.73
CA THR A 194 -0.22 -2.69 11.39
C THR A 194 0.67 -1.45 11.41
N ALA A 195 1.39 -1.24 10.32
CA ALA A 195 2.17 -0.03 10.10
C ALA A 195 2.17 0.30 8.62
N PHE A 196 2.04 1.58 8.28
CA PHE A 196 2.13 2.04 6.90
C PHE A 196 3.22 3.08 6.78
N SER A 197 4.27 2.76 6.03
CA SER A 197 5.35 3.70 5.73
C SER A 197 5.14 4.27 4.33
N ILE A 198 5.19 5.60 4.25
CA ILE A 198 5.05 6.37 3.01
C ILE A 198 6.24 7.33 2.96
N PRO A 199 7.20 7.15 2.02
CA PRO A 199 8.48 7.86 2.04
C PRO A 199 8.34 9.30 1.50
N LEU A 200 7.66 10.12 2.29
CA LEU A 200 7.37 11.52 2.00
C LEU A 200 7.89 12.44 3.10
N ILE A 201 8.48 13.55 2.68
CA ILE A 201 8.97 14.63 3.53
C ILE A 201 8.14 15.87 3.22
N PRO A 202 7.69 16.63 4.22
CA PRO A 202 6.91 17.84 3.97
C PRO A 202 7.74 18.89 3.20
N LEU A 203 7.05 19.60 2.31
CA LEU A 203 7.55 20.78 1.61
C LEU A 203 6.94 22.07 2.19
N THR A 204 5.70 21.99 2.68
CA THR A 204 4.96 23.16 3.16
C THR A 204 4.26 22.85 4.49
N THR A 205 3.76 23.88 5.15
CA THR A 205 2.75 23.72 6.21
C THR A 205 1.34 23.63 5.60
N PRO A 206 0.35 23.05 6.29
CA PRO A 206 -1.04 23.03 5.82
C PRO A 206 -1.58 24.43 5.49
N ARG A 207 -2.19 24.59 4.31
CA ARG A 207 -2.84 25.81 3.80
C ARG A 207 -4.34 25.59 3.65
N VAL A 208 -5.16 26.59 3.97
CA VAL A 208 -6.62 26.49 3.78
C VAL A 208 -6.95 26.75 2.31
N VAL A 209 -7.77 25.89 1.71
CA VAL A 209 -8.24 26.05 0.34
C VAL A 209 -9.43 27.00 0.29
N LYS A 210 -9.34 28.04 -0.55
CA LYS A 210 -10.39 29.04 -0.75
C LYS A 210 -11.13 28.85 -2.06
N GLY A 211 -10.41 28.59 -3.15
CA GLY A 211 -10.98 28.43 -4.47
C GLY A 211 -10.58 27.11 -5.11
N CYS A 212 -11.56 26.28 -5.47
CA CYS A 212 -11.37 25.00 -6.15
C CYS A 212 -12.50 24.74 -7.16
N MET A 213 -12.19 23.96 -8.20
CA MET A 213 -13.15 23.49 -9.21
C MET A 213 -12.75 22.09 -9.67
N GLY A 214 -13.57 21.08 -9.35
CA GLY A 214 -13.25 19.68 -9.63
C GLY A 214 -11.95 19.22 -8.95
N ASN A 215 -10.95 18.87 -9.75
CA ASN A 215 -9.60 18.50 -9.29
C ASN A 215 -8.58 19.65 -9.32
N ILE A 216 -9.02 20.87 -9.67
CA ILE A 216 -8.16 22.05 -9.80
C ILE A 216 -8.33 22.95 -8.57
N ILE A 217 -7.21 23.30 -7.95
CA ILE A 217 -7.13 24.28 -6.88
C ILE A 217 -6.60 25.58 -7.46
N ARG A 218 -7.29 26.69 -7.20
CA ARG A 218 -6.93 28.02 -7.69
C ARG A 218 -6.25 28.85 -6.61
N GLU A 219 -6.81 28.80 -5.41
CA GLU A 219 -6.49 29.77 -4.35
C GLU A 219 -6.38 29.09 -2.99
N VAL A 220 -5.35 29.47 -2.25
CA VAL A 220 -5.09 29.05 -0.87
C VAL A 220 -4.83 30.27 0.02
N VAL A 221 -5.01 30.09 1.33
CA VAL A 221 -4.67 31.11 2.33
C VAL A 221 -3.23 30.90 2.78
N ASP A 222 -2.42 31.95 2.64
CA ASP A 222 -1.04 32.00 3.08
C ASP A 222 -0.92 32.15 4.63
N PRO A 223 0.29 32.19 5.22
CA PRO A 223 0.44 32.40 6.66
C PRO A 223 -0.07 33.76 7.15
N ASP A 224 -0.07 34.77 6.28
CA ASP A 224 -0.45 36.15 6.57
C ASP A 224 -1.97 36.39 6.42
N GLY A 225 -2.72 35.32 6.11
CA GLY A 225 -4.15 35.35 5.92
C GLY A 225 -4.60 35.87 4.55
N GLN A 226 -3.67 36.11 3.63
CA GLN A 226 -3.96 36.56 2.27
C GLN A 226 -4.26 35.38 1.35
N THR A 227 -5.16 35.62 0.40
CA THR A 227 -5.47 34.66 -0.66
C THR A 227 -4.41 34.75 -1.74
N VAL A 228 -3.69 33.65 -1.98
CA VAL A 228 -2.65 33.53 -3.00
C VAL A 228 -2.96 32.39 -3.96
N GLN A 229 -2.31 32.38 -5.12
CA GLN A 229 -2.45 31.28 -6.08
C GLN A 229 -1.91 29.97 -5.51
N ALA A 230 -2.59 28.87 -5.78
CA ALA A 230 -2.30 27.57 -5.20
C ALA A 230 -0.91 27.01 -5.58
N SER A 231 -0.41 27.32 -6.79
CA SER A 231 0.91 26.84 -7.23
C SER A 231 2.08 27.68 -6.74
N SER A 232 1.86 28.94 -6.32
CA SER A 232 2.96 29.89 -6.05
C SER A 232 3.93 29.41 -4.96
N GLU A 233 3.41 28.80 -3.88
CA GLU A 233 4.27 28.27 -2.82
C GLU A 233 5.16 27.14 -3.35
N LEU A 234 4.60 26.19 -4.10
CA LEU A 234 5.33 25.07 -4.70
C LEU A 234 6.39 25.51 -5.71
N GLU A 235 6.08 26.51 -6.53
CA GLU A 235 7.02 27.08 -7.51
C GLU A 235 8.29 27.63 -6.85
N SER A 236 8.17 28.17 -5.63
CA SER A 236 9.31 28.66 -4.85
C SER A 236 10.03 27.54 -4.08
N VAL A 237 9.27 26.59 -3.53
CA VAL A 237 9.76 25.58 -2.57
C VAL A 237 10.49 24.43 -3.26
N VAL A 238 9.99 23.93 -4.40
CA VAL A 238 10.59 22.77 -5.08
C VAL A 238 12.02 23.06 -5.58
N PRO A 239 12.33 24.20 -6.23
CA PRO A 239 13.71 24.53 -6.59
C PRO A 239 14.62 24.71 -5.37
N ARG A 240 14.09 25.24 -4.27
CA ARG A 240 14.81 25.44 -3.02
C ARG A 240 15.16 24.10 -2.34
N PHE A 241 14.25 23.14 -2.37
CA PHE A 241 14.51 21.76 -1.95
C PHE A 241 15.73 21.17 -2.68
N PHE A 242 15.76 21.21 -4.01
CA PHE A 242 16.90 20.70 -4.77
C PHE A 242 18.21 21.45 -4.49
N ARG A 243 18.13 22.78 -4.40
CA ARG A 243 19.30 23.62 -4.05
C ARG A 243 19.89 23.25 -2.69
N SER A 244 19.04 23.00 -1.69
CA SER A 244 19.49 22.61 -0.34
C SER A 244 20.25 21.28 -0.32
N ARG A 245 19.99 20.41 -1.30
CA ARG A 245 20.65 19.11 -1.49
C ARG A 245 21.85 19.17 -2.45
N GLY A 246 22.21 20.35 -2.96
CA GLY A 246 23.25 20.49 -3.98
C GLY A 246 22.91 19.81 -5.30
N GLN A 247 21.62 19.58 -5.58
CA GLN A 247 21.14 18.91 -6.78
C GLN A 247 20.60 19.92 -7.79
N PRO A 248 20.72 19.67 -9.11
CA PRO A 248 20.07 20.49 -10.11
C PRO A 248 18.55 20.34 -10.01
N ALA A 249 17.82 21.43 -10.28
CA ALA A 249 16.37 21.36 -10.37
C ALA A 249 15.97 20.41 -11.52
N GLN A 250 15.15 19.42 -11.20
CA GLN A 250 14.68 18.41 -12.14
C GLN A 250 13.17 18.26 -12.04
N ALA A 251 12.55 17.76 -13.12
CA ALA A 251 11.14 17.42 -13.11
C ALA A 251 10.89 16.36 -12.04
N THR A 252 10.10 16.71 -11.03
CA THR A 252 9.77 15.82 -9.92
C THR A 252 8.27 15.81 -9.68
N VAL A 253 7.83 14.77 -8.99
CA VAL A 253 6.45 14.61 -8.57
C VAL A 253 6.35 15.11 -7.13
N ALA A 254 5.38 15.98 -6.89
CA ALA A 254 4.95 16.34 -5.54
C ALA A 254 3.63 15.64 -5.22
N TRP A 255 3.40 15.42 -3.94
CA TRP A 255 2.14 14.86 -3.44
C TRP A 255 1.43 15.89 -2.56
N ALA A 256 0.12 15.92 -2.67
CA ALA A 256 -0.78 16.79 -1.92
C ALA A 256 -1.58 15.95 -0.93
N LEU A 257 -1.46 16.28 0.35
CA LEU A 257 -2.30 15.73 1.40
C LEU A 257 -3.45 16.69 1.68
N VAL A 258 -4.66 16.25 1.35
CA VAL A 258 -5.92 16.95 1.61
C VAL A 258 -6.41 16.54 3.00
N LEU A 259 -6.54 17.53 3.87
CA LEU A 259 -6.80 17.39 5.30
C LEU A 259 -8.20 17.93 5.61
N PRO A 260 -9.07 17.11 6.23
CA PRO A 260 -10.24 17.60 6.92
C PRO A 260 -9.88 18.69 7.94
N GLU A 261 -10.81 19.61 8.20
CA GLU A 261 -10.57 20.78 9.07
C GLU A 261 -10.01 20.40 10.46
N HIS A 262 -10.54 19.32 11.05
CA HIS A 262 -10.13 18.85 12.37
C HIS A 262 -8.68 18.30 12.42
N LEU A 263 -8.09 17.92 11.28
CA LEU A 263 -6.70 17.43 11.21
C LEU A 263 -5.67 18.54 10.98
N ARG A 264 -6.12 19.75 10.59
CA ARG A 264 -5.22 20.87 10.23
C ARG A 264 -4.24 21.19 11.36
N ALA A 265 -4.74 21.38 12.58
CA ALA A 265 -3.90 21.74 13.72
C ALA A 265 -2.89 20.64 14.03
N THR A 266 -3.33 19.38 14.04
CA THR A 266 -2.47 18.22 14.28
C THR A 266 -1.35 18.12 13.23
N ALA A 267 -1.68 18.25 11.95
CA ALA A 267 -0.69 18.23 10.86
C ALA A 267 0.31 19.38 10.97
N TYR A 268 -0.16 20.58 11.33
CA TYR A 268 0.69 21.75 11.55
C TYR A 268 1.68 21.51 12.70
N HIS A 269 1.20 21.06 13.86
CA HIS A 269 2.06 20.79 15.02
C HIS A 269 3.08 19.68 14.75
N LYS A 270 2.69 18.60 14.07
CA LYS A 270 3.61 17.53 13.67
C LYS A 270 4.68 18.02 12.70
N THR A 271 4.30 18.85 11.72
CA THR A 271 5.26 19.47 10.79
C THR A 271 6.25 20.37 11.54
N ARG A 272 5.77 21.20 12.47
CA ARG A 272 6.63 22.03 13.33
C ARG A 272 7.58 21.20 14.19
N HIS A 273 7.11 20.10 14.74
CA HIS A 273 7.94 19.19 15.51
C HIS A 273 9.05 18.56 14.66
N LEU A 274 8.75 18.10 13.44
CA LEU A 274 9.76 17.58 12.50
C LEU A 274 10.84 18.63 12.17
N LEU A 275 10.44 19.88 11.94
CA LEU A 275 11.37 20.99 11.69
C LEU A 275 12.28 21.30 12.89
N ALA A 276 11.87 20.94 14.11
CA ALA A 276 12.64 21.16 15.33
C ALA A 276 13.63 20.03 15.66
N ILE A 277 13.50 18.84 15.06
CA ILE A 277 14.32 17.65 15.37
C ILE A 277 15.73 17.69 14.71
N GLY A 278 15.99 18.64 13.80
CA GLY A 278 17.28 18.70 13.08
C GLY A 278 18.51 18.84 14.01
N PRO A 279 19.68 18.28 13.65
CA PRO A 279 20.88 18.34 14.47
C PRO A 279 21.26 19.79 14.78
N THR A 280 21.25 20.15 16.05
CA THR A 280 21.69 21.45 16.55
C THR A 280 23.20 21.43 16.73
N ASP A 281 23.93 21.88 15.71
CA ASP A 281 25.31 22.32 15.92
C ASP A 281 25.28 23.58 16.80
N GLY A 282 25.37 23.38 18.10
CA GLY A 282 26.13 24.20 19.07
C GLY A 282 25.77 25.66 19.33
N GLU A 283 25.06 26.38 18.47
CA GLU A 283 24.83 27.81 18.66
C GLU A 283 23.35 28.16 18.75
N ALA A 284 22.92 28.46 19.98
CA ALA A 284 21.61 29.00 20.30
C ALA A 284 21.45 30.44 19.76
N GLY A 285 21.30 30.57 18.45
CA GLY A 285 20.85 31.76 17.76
C GLY A 285 19.42 31.59 17.25
N TYR A 286 18.68 32.70 17.12
CA TYR A 286 17.37 32.75 16.43
C TYR A 286 17.50 32.17 15.02
N THR A 287 17.17 30.90 14.84
CA THR A 287 17.20 30.24 13.53
C THR A 287 16.01 30.73 12.73
N LYS A 288 16.23 31.25 11.52
CA LYS A 288 15.13 31.70 10.66
C LYS A 288 14.28 30.50 10.25
N GLN A 289 12.96 30.66 10.12
CA GLN A 289 12.05 29.57 9.74
C GLN A 289 12.43 28.93 8.40
N GLU A 290 13.04 29.69 7.50
CA GLU A 290 13.56 29.17 6.24
C GLU A 290 14.64 28.12 6.52
N GLU A 291 15.71 28.46 7.24
CA GLU A 291 16.84 27.56 7.56
C GLU A 291 16.42 26.21 8.16
N LEU A 292 15.29 26.12 8.88
CA LEU A 292 14.75 24.86 9.41
C LEU A 292 14.30 23.90 8.30
N TRP A 293 13.71 24.42 7.21
CA TRP A 293 13.29 23.61 6.07
C TRP A 293 14.50 23.08 5.30
N GLU A 294 15.49 23.93 5.01
CA GLU A 294 16.73 23.49 4.35
C GLU A 294 17.40 22.37 5.16
N ARG A 295 17.47 22.50 6.50
CA ARG A 295 18.03 21.45 7.39
C ARG A 295 17.27 20.14 7.27
N LEU A 296 15.94 20.19 7.30
CA LEU A 296 15.11 18.99 7.12
C LEU A 296 15.36 18.35 5.75
N TRP A 297 15.41 19.16 4.69
CA TRP A 297 15.55 18.68 3.32
C TRP A 297 16.94 18.12 3.03
N CYS A 298 18.02 18.70 3.56
CA CYS A 298 19.39 18.24 3.32
C CYS A 298 19.85 17.11 4.25
N SER A 299 19.02 16.67 5.20
CA SER A 299 19.35 15.57 6.10
C SER A 299 19.62 14.26 5.34
N ASP A 300 20.71 13.58 5.70
CA ASP A 300 21.15 12.28 5.16
C ASP A 300 21.52 11.32 6.32
N PRO A 301 20.79 10.20 6.53
CA PRO A 301 19.61 9.81 5.78
C PRO A 301 18.43 10.78 6.01
N PRO A 302 17.42 10.79 5.12
CA PRO A 302 16.27 11.66 5.28
C PRO A 302 15.52 11.43 6.60
N VAL A 303 14.93 12.49 7.16
CA VAL A 303 14.14 12.40 8.40
C VAL A 303 12.76 11.81 8.09
N TRP A 304 12.68 10.49 8.18
CA TRP A 304 11.45 9.74 7.95
C TRP A 304 10.42 9.96 9.07
N ASN A 305 9.15 9.97 8.68
CA ASN A 305 8.04 10.33 9.54
C ASN A 305 6.79 9.54 9.15
N ASN A 306 5.79 9.54 10.02
CA ASN A 306 4.50 8.87 9.82
C ASN A 306 3.33 9.86 9.63
N LEU A 307 3.62 11.15 9.38
CA LEU A 307 2.61 12.22 9.32
C LEU A 307 1.51 11.89 8.30
N VAL A 308 1.92 11.50 7.08
CA VAL A 308 0.99 11.18 5.98
C VAL A 308 0.15 9.94 6.32
N ALA A 309 0.80 8.87 6.81
CA ALA A 309 0.11 7.62 7.13
C ALA A 309 -0.92 7.80 8.27
N GLU A 310 -0.55 8.52 9.33
CA GLU A 310 -1.47 8.83 10.42
C GLU A 310 -2.60 9.75 9.97
N ALA A 311 -2.33 10.74 9.13
CA ALA A 311 -3.38 11.60 8.59
C ALA A 311 -4.38 10.81 7.74
N ILE A 312 -3.90 9.90 6.87
CA ILE A 312 -4.77 9.02 6.07
C ILE A 312 -5.65 8.14 6.98
N ALA A 313 -5.06 7.54 8.02
CA ALA A 313 -5.79 6.74 9.00
C ALA A 313 -6.90 7.52 9.73
N ASN A 314 -6.82 8.87 9.76
CA ASN A 314 -7.82 9.75 10.36
C ASN A 314 -8.70 10.47 9.32
N GLY A 315 -8.71 10.03 8.05
CA GLY A 315 -9.62 10.57 7.04
C GLY A 315 -9.01 11.56 6.04
N ALA A 316 -7.69 11.79 6.07
CA ALA A 316 -7.02 12.55 5.03
C ALA A 316 -6.95 11.78 3.70
N ARG A 317 -6.76 12.51 2.60
CA ARG A 317 -6.62 11.95 1.25
C ARG A 317 -5.33 12.43 0.62
N LEU A 318 -4.49 11.49 0.19
CA LEU A 318 -3.29 11.76 -0.60
C LEU A 318 -3.64 11.78 -2.08
N HIS A 319 -3.04 12.74 -2.79
CA HIS A 319 -3.16 12.94 -4.23
C HIS A 319 -1.81 13.21 -4.84
N ARG A 320 -1.56 12.68 -6.03
CA ARG A 320 -0.44 13.13 -6.85
C ARG A 320 -0.75 14.48 -7.48
N VAL A 321 0.23 15.37 -7.49
CA VAL A 321 0.14 16.65 -8.23
C VAL A 321 0.46 16.37 -9.70
N LEU A 322 -0.52 16.56 -10.58
CA LEU A 322 -0.37 16.30 -12.01
C LEU A 322 0.26 17.48 -12.75
N SER A 323 -0.11 18.70 -12.35
CA SER A 323 0.50 19.92 -12.89
C SER A 323 0.30 21.09 -11.93
N GLY A 324 1.31 21.96 -11.86
CA GLY A 324 1.16 23.34 -11.43
C GLY A 324 1.23 24.19 -12.68
N GLY A 325 0.17 24.93 -13.00
CA GLY A 325 0.17 25.83 -14.14
C GLY A 325 1.19 26.93 -13.90
N GLY A 326 2.33 26.82 -14.57
CA GLY A 326 3.42 27.79 -14.44
C GLY A 326 2.96 29.22 -14.73
N GLY A 327 3.76 30.20 -14.33
CA GLY A 327 3.41 31.64 -14.28
C GLY A 327 3.01 32.36 -15.58
N TRP A 328 2.66 31.66 -16.67
CA TRP A 328 2.29 32.25 -17.95
C TRP A 328 0.94 31.73 -18.47
N GLY A 329 0.06 32.64 -18.91
CA GLY A 329 -1.22 32.33 -19.58
C GLY A 329 -2.39 32.07 -18.62
N LYS A 330 -3.56 31.71 -19.19
CA LYS A 330 -4.84 31.51 -18.45
C LYS A 330 -4.81 30.36 -17.42
N LYS A 331 -3.75 29.56 -17.39
CA LYS A 331 -3.56 28.44 -16.46
C LYS A 331 -2.54 28.76 -15.36
N ALA A 332 -1.95 29.95 -15.36
CA ALA A 332 -1.01 30.37 -14.32
C ALA A 332 -1.64 30.33 -12.93
N GLY A 333 -0.94 29.77 -11.96
CA GLY A 333 -1.40 29.73 -10.57
C GLY A 333 -2.28 28.53 -10.20
N LEU A 334 -2.67 27.71 -11.18
CA LEU A 334 -3.58 26.58 -10.97
C LEU A 334 -2.82 25.32 -10.54
N LEU A 335 -3.39 24.53 -9.66
CA LEU A 335 -2.85 23.23 -9.28
C LEU A 335 -3.85 22.12 -9.61
N SER A 336 -3.45 21.16 -10.44
CA SER A 336 -4.26 19.99 -10.76
C SER A 336 -3.82 18.79 -9.92
N LEU A 337 -4.78 18.19 -9.22
CA LEU A 337 -4.59 16.94 -8.48
C LEU A 337 -5.10 15.75 -9.30
N ASP A 338 -4.54 14.57 -9.04
CA ASP A 338 -5.06 13.31 -9.57
C ASP A 338 -6.45 13.03 -8.95
N PRO A 339 -7.49 12.75 -9.75
CA PRO A 339 -8.81 12.42 -9.20
C PRO A 339 -8.75 11.22 -8.24
N VAL A 340 -9.66 11.22 -7.25
CA VAL A 340 -9.92 10.00 -6.46
C VAL A 340 -10.40 8.92 -7.44
N PRO A 341 -9.94 7.66 -7.33
CA PRO A 341 -10.52 6.56 -8.09
C PRO A 341 -12.03 6.57 -7.92
N ALA A 342 -12.77 6.75 -9.01
CA ALA A 342 -14.22 6.83 -8.94
C ALA A 342 -14.76 5.53 -8.34
N ASN A 343 -15.46 5.63 -7.21
CA ASN A 343 -16.26 4.53 -6.72
C ASN A 343 -17.40 4.33 -7.72
N GLN A 344 -17.37 3.22 -8.45
CA GLN A 344 -18.38 2.85 -9.46
C GLN A 344 -19.80 2.71 -8.86
N SER A 345 -19.96 2.83 -7.54
CA SER A 345 -21.26 2.89 -6.87
C SER A 345 -22.04 4.20 -7.07
N THR A 346 -21.47 5.20 -7.75
CA THR A 346 -22.17 6.49 -8.00
C THR A 346 -22.53 6.72 -9.47
N ILE A 347 -22.28 5.75 -10.37
CA ILE A 347 -22.60 5.91 -11.79
C ILE A 347 -23.23 4.63 -12.34
N SER A 348 -24.38 4.21 -11.78
CA SER A 348 -25.37 3.42 -12.54
C SER A 348 -26.24 4.34 -13.40
N SER A 349 -25.65 5.37 -13.99
CA SER A 349 -26.32 6.34 -14.85
C SER A 349 -25.41 6.73 -16.02
N GLY A 350 -24.79 5.71 -16.64
CA GLY A 350 -24.04 5.88 -17.89
C GLY A 350 -24.90 6.41 -19.05
N ASP A 351 -26.23 6.29 -18.96
CA ASP A 351 -27.18 6.81 -19.96
C ASP A 351 -27.70 8.23 -19.65
N ALA A 352 -27.53 8.77 -18.44
CA ALA A 352 -28.11 10.07 -18.09
C ALA A 352 -27.17 11.27 -18.32
N LEU A 353 -25.85 11.03 -18.44
CA LEU A 353 -24.86 12.11 -18.62
C LEU A 353 -24.80 12.66 -20.05
N LEU A 354 -25.38 11.96 -21.03
CA LEU A 354 -25.38 12.39 -22.43
C LEU A 354 -26.56 13.30 -22.80
N GLU A 355 -27.56 13.46 -21.92
CA GLU A 355 -28.79 14.23 -22.22
C GLU A 355 -28.91 15.60 -21.50
N MET A 356 -27.92 16.03 -20.70
CA MET A 356 -28.03 17.27 -19.91
C MET A 356 -26.82 18.22 -20.01
N VAL A 357 -26.41 18.60 -21.21
CA VAL A 357 -25.36 19.63 -21.39
C VAL A 357 -25.75 20.69 -22.40
N ASP A 358 -26.60 21.62 -21.95
CA ASP A 358 -26.87 22.89 -22.65
C ASP A 358 -26.43 24.15 -21.86
N ASP A 359 -25.94 24.02 -20.60
CA ASP A 359 -25.47 25.15 -19.78
C ASP A 359 -24.07 24.90 -19.16
N PRO A 360 -23.07 25.78 -19.39
CA PRO A 360 -21.74 25.66 -18.77
C PRO A 360 -21.72 25.68 -17.24
N LYS A 361 -22.78 26.14 -16.56
CA LYS A 361 -22.87 26.06 -15.08
C LYS A 361 -23.14 24.64 -14.56
N ASP A 362 -23.77 23.78 -15.35
CA ASP A 362 -24.05 22.37 -14.97
C ASP A 362 -22.82 21.46 -15.14
N PHE A 363 -21.80 21.91 -15.86
CA PHE A 363 -20.51 21.20 -15.91
C PHE A 363 -19.76 21.23 -14.57
N GLU A 364 -19.85 22.33 -13.81
CA GLU A 364 -19.17 22.45 -12.51
C GLU A 364 -19.82 21.57 -11.43
N SER A 365 -21.14 21.33 -11.50
CA SER A 365 -21.87 20.46 -10.57
C SER A 365 -21.66 18.96 -10.86
N THR A 366 -21.23 18.61 -12.07
CA THR A 366 -20.98 17.23 -12.51
C THR A 366 -19.58 16.72 -12.14
N LEU A 367 -18.62 17.63 -11.88
CA LEU A 367 -17.27 17.25 -11.48
C LEU A 367 -17.22 16.89 -9.99
N THR A 368 -16.90 15.64 -9.65
CA THR A 368 -16.70 15.24 -8.25
C THR A 368 -15.51 16.01 -7.66
N PRO A 369 -15.72 16.89 -6.66
CA PRO A 369 -14.65 17.72 -6.15
C PRO A 369 -13.65 16.88 -5.33
N VAL A 370 -12.38 16.95 -5.70
CA VAL A 370 -11.28 16.27 -5.01
C VAL A 370 -10.97 16.95 -3.67
N VAL A 371 -11.16 18.27 -3.64
CA VAL A 371 -10.97 19.15 -2.48
C VAL A 371 -12.17 20.06 -2.35
N ARG A 372 -12.59 20.34 -1.12
CA ARG A 372 -13.66 21.27 -0.80
C ARG A 372 -13.09 22.56 -0.21
N ALA A 373 -13.75 23.69 -0.48
CA ALA A 373 -13.41 24.95 0.18
C ALA A 373 -13.53 24.80 1.71
N GLY A 374 -12.52 25.27 2.44
CA GLY A 374 -12.39 25.08 3.89
C GLY A 374 -11.53 23.89 4.32
N GLU A 375 -11.34 22.87 3.47
CA GLU A 375 -10.32 21.85 3.70
C GLU A 375 -8.92 22.45 3.62
N SER A 376 -7.94 21.76 4.20
CA SER A 376 -6.54 22.18 4.12
C SER A 376 -5.73 21.28 3.21
N ILE A 377 -4.68 21.83 2.59
CA ILE A 377 -3.76 21.11 1.72
C ILE A 377 -2.33 21.29 2.21
N GLN A 378 -1.55 20.21 2.21
CA GLN A 378 -0.12 20.24 2.53
C GLN A 378 0.66 19.48 1.47
N PHE A 379 1.82 19.98 1.07
CA PHE A 379 2.62 19.37 0.02
C PHE A 379 3.81 18.59 0.58
N PHE A 380 4.14 17.52 -0.12
CA PHE A 380 5.20 16.57 0.22
C PHE A 380 6.01 16.18 -1.02
N ILE A 381 7.23 15.72 -0.78
CA ILE A 381 8.13 15.20 -1.80
C ILE A 381 8.80 13.91 -1.33
N SER A 382 9.14 13.05 -2.27
CA SER A 382 9.94 11.86 -2.03
C SER A 382 11.39 12.09 -2.52
N PRO A 383 12.42 11.87 -1.69
CA PRO A 383 13.82 12.02 -2.09
C PRO A 383 14.26 10.86 -3.01
N LYS A 384 13.88 10.93 -4.30
CA LYS A 384 14.04 9.81 -5.26
C LYS A 384 15.48 9.29 -5.41
N SER A 385 16.49 10.17 -5.47
CA SER A 385 17.88 9.76 -5.74
C SER A 385 18.46 8.84 -4.67
N ASP A 386 18.10 9.09 -3.42
CA ASP A 386 18.64 8.37 -2.27
C ASP A 386 18.00 6.97 -2.23
N LEU A 387 16.68 6.91 -2.47
CA LEU A 387 15.92 5.67 -2.48
C LEU A 387 16.37 4.71 -3.60
N SER A 388 16.61 5.18 -4.83
CA SER A 388 17.09 4.28 -5.90
C SER A 388 18.49 3.72 -5.64
N GLN A 389 19.37 4.46 -4.95
CA GLN A 389 20.69 3.95 -4.56
C GLN A 389 20.58 2.96 -3.40
N GLU A 390 19.80 3.28 -2.38
CA GLU A 390 19.52 2.38 -1.25
C GLU A 390 18.90 1.07 -1.73
N ALA A 391 17.99 1.13 -2.68
CA ALA A 391 17.34 -0.01 -3.30
C ALA A 391 18.35 -1.00 -3.90
N SER A 392 19.33 -0.47 -4.65
CA SER A 392 20.37 -1.26 -5.31
C SER A 392 21.24 -2.00 -4.28
N GLN A 393 21.48 -1.37 -3.13
CA GLN A 393 22.28 -1.94 -2.05
C GLN A 393 21.48 -2.93 -1.20
N SER A 394 20.16 -2.80 -1.20
CA SER A 394 19.25 -3.54 -0.35
C SER A 394 18.71 -4.80 -1.00
N ASP A 395 18.48 -4.79 -2.31
CA ASP A 395 18.12 -5.98 -3.10
C ASP A 395 19.33 -6.90 -3.36
N SER A 396 20.41 -6.75 -2.58
CA SER A 396 21.58 -7.61 -2.66
C SER A 396 21.24 -9.01 -2.11
N LEU A 397 21.10 -9.97 -3.03
CA LEU A 397 20.83 -11.37 -2.71
C LEU A 397 21.85 -11.95 -1.70
N GLU A 398 23.11 -11.52 -1.76
CA GLU A 398 24.15 -11.93 -0.81
C GLU A 398 23.85 -11.50 0.62
N LYS A 399 23.38 -10.26 0.83
CA LYS A 399 22.95 -9.79 2.17
C LYS A 399 21.72 -10.54 2.65
N LEU A 400 20.77 -10.81 1.75
CA LEU A 400 19.54 -11.53 2.08
C LEU A 400 19.80 -12.99 2.46
N ARG A 401 20.80 -13.64 1.85
CA ARG A 401 21.23 -15.00 2.21
C ARG A 401 21.76 -15.09 3.65
N LEU A 402 22.28 -13.98 4.19
CA LEU A 402 22.76 -13.92 5.57
C LEU A 402 21.63 -13.75 6.60
N ILE A 403 20.40 -13.43 6.16
CA ILE A 403 19.27 -13.31 7.07
C ILE A 403 18.96 -14.70 7.65
N PRO A 404 18.88 -14.83 8.99
CA PRO A 404 18.55 -16.11 9.62
C PRO A 404 17.24 -16.67 9.05
N GLN A 405 17.32 -17.84 8.42
CA GLN A 405 16.14 -18.55 7.90
C GLN A 405 15.37 -19.29 9.01
N THR A 406 15.92 -19.29 10.23
CA THR A 406 15.30 -19.83 11.44
C THR A 406 14.34 -18.80 12.01
N ILE A 407 13.10 -18.83 11.55
CA ILE A 407 12.00 -18.11 12.18
C ILE A 407 11.38 -19.04 13.20
N ASP A 408 11.14 -18.55 14.42
CA ASP A 408 10.23 -19.19 15.35
C ASP A 408 8.88 -19.36 14.64
N ASP A 409 8.35 -20.59 14.58
CA ASP A 409 7.15 -21.03 13.84
C ASP A 409 5.86 -20.22 14.14
N HIS A 410 5.92 -19.20 14.99
CA HIS A 410 4.80 -18.46 15.55
C HIS A 410 4.71 -17.00 15.12
N THR A 411 5.67 -16.46 14.35
CA THR A 411 5.63 -15.05 13.94
C THR A 411 5.89 -14.91 12.44
N TRP A 412 4.87 -14.48 11.72
CA TRP A 412 4.94 -14.14 10.30
C TRP A 412 4.08 -12.89 10.02
N GLY A 413 4.38 -12.20 8.92
CA GLY A 413 3.70 -10.95 8.58
C GLY A 413 3.36 -10.82 7.10
N TRP A 414 2.55 -9.81 6.83
CA TRP A 414 2.17 -9.35 5.51
C TRP A 414 2.98 -8.12 5.12
N GLU A 415 3.41 -8.05 3.87
CA GLU A 415 4.03 -6.87 3.27
C GLU A 415 3.35 -6.55 1.94
N ILE A 416 2.64 -5.42 1.87
CA ILE A 416 1.98 -4.94 0.65
C ILE A 416 2.55 -3.57 0.31
N GLY A 417 2.90 -3.30 -0.94
CA GLY A 417 3.59 -2.06 -1.26
C GLY A 417 3.61 -1.62 -2.70
N THR A 418 4.12 -0.42 -2.92
CA THR A 418 4.33 0.19 -4.24
C THR A 418 5.81 0.17 -4.60
N ILE A 419 6.12 -0.02 -5.87
CA ILE A 419 7.48 0.07 -6.42
C ILE A 419 7.50 1.06 -7.59
N PRO A 420 8.67 1.64 -7.93
CA PRO A 420 8.77 2.47 -9.12
C PRO A 420 8.37 1.68 -10.38
N SER A 421 7.65 2.34 -11.28
CA SER A 421 7.27 1.75 -12.56
C SER A 421 8.50 1.43 -13.42
N THR A 422 8.45 0.28 -14.08
CA THR A 422 9.42 -0.13 -15.11
C THR A 422 9.35 0.74 -16.36
N MET A 423 8.23 1.41 -16.65
CA MET A 423 8.08 2.27 -17.85
C MET A 423 9.03 3.47 -17.84
N ASP A 424 9.33 4.00 -16.66
CA ASP A 424 10.22 5.15 -16.50
C ASP A 424 11.70 4.75 -16.38
N SER A 425 12.00 3.44 -16.42
CA SER A 425 13.36 2.92 -16.32
C SER A 425 14.09 2.95 -17.66
N ILE A 426 15.32 3.47 -17.66
CA ILE A 426 16.20 3.41 -18.85
C ILE A 426 16.65 1.95 -19.04
N PRO A 427 16.44 1.34 -20.23
CA PRO A 427 16.89 -0.02 -20.53
C PRO A 427 18.39 -0.19 -20.27
N GLY A 428 18.77 -1.23 -19.53
CA GLY A 428 20.17 -1.57 -19.22
C GLY A 428 20.77 -0.91 -17.97
N ALA A 429 20.13 0.13 -17.42
CA ALA A 429 20.53 0.74 -16.14
C ALA A 429 19.70 0.24 -14.94
N SER A 430 18.47 -0.22 -15.19
CA SER A 430 17.59 -0.77 -14.13
C SER A 430 17.97 -2.22 -13.79
N TRP A 431 18.01 -2.53 -12.49
CA TRP A 431 18.15 -3.91 -12.00
C TRP A 431 17.04 -4.84 -12.53
N GLN A 432 15.88 -4.28 -12.91
CA GLN A 432 14.71 -5.04 -13.43
C GLN A 432 14.99 -5.67 -14.80
N HIS A 433 16.00 -5.18 -15.53
CA HIS A 433 16.40 -5.71 -16.83
C HIS A 433 17.70 -6.52 -16.78
N ARG A 434 18.22 -6.84 -15.59
CA ARG A 434 19.37 -7.74 -15.52
C ARG A 434 18.94 -9.13 -16.00
N PRO A 435 19.53 -9.64 -17.09
CA PRO A 435 19.20 -10.99 -17.55
C PRO A 435 19.57 -11.99 -16.46
N PHE A 436 18.74 -13.02 -16.29
CA PHE A 436 19.03 -14.18 -15.44
C PHE A 436 20.45 -14.68 -15.73
N GLN A 437 21.35 -14.62 -14.75
CA GLN A 437 22.65 -15.26 -14.87
C GLN A 437 22.46 -16.75 -14.60
N LYS A 438 23.08 -17.60 -15.44
CA LYS A 438 22.91 -19.07 -15.42
C LYS A 438 23.27 -19.74 -14.09
N ASP A 439 23.94 -19.04 -13.18
CA ASP A 439 24.39 -19.50 -11.86
C ASP A 439 23.50 -19.03 -10.68
N ASP A 440 22.38 -18.35 -10.96
CA ASP A 440 21.47 -17.86 -9.91
C ASP A 440 20.72 -19.01 -9.24
N LYS A 441 21.23 -19.45 -8.09
CA LYS A 441 20.57 -20.43 -7.21
C LYS A 441 19.26 -19.85 -6.65
N SER A 442 18.20 -20.65 -6.66
CA SER A 442 16.94 -20.30 -6.00
C SER A 442 17.16 -20.14 -4.49
N VAL A 443 16.59 -19.08 -3.91
CA VAL A 443 16.66 -18.80 -2.48
C VAL A 443 15.24 -18.85 -1.92
N MET A 444 15.05 -19.58 -0.83
CA MET A 444 13.76 -19.70 -0.15
C MET A 444 13.76 -18.79 1.09
N PHE A 445 12.81 -17.87 1.12
CA PHE A 445 12.53 -17.04 2.30
C PHE A 445 11.31 -17.58 3.05
N ARG A 446 11.26 -17.32 4.36
CA ARG A 446 10.14 -17.70 5.25
C ARG A 446 9.75 -16.48 6.08
N GLY A 447 8.58 -16.54 6.74
CA GLY A 447 8.17 -15.52 7.73
C GLY A 447 7.49 -14.28 7.17
N GLY A 448 7.32 -14.18 5.86
CA GLY A 448 6.55 -13.11 5.25
C GLY A 448 5.86 -13.57 3.98
N PHE A 449 4.74 -12.92 3.68
CA PHE A 449 3.99 -13.11 2.46
C PHE A 449 3.40 -11.78 2.02
N GLY A 450 3.25 -11.55 0.73
CA GLY A 450 2.64 -10.32 0.24
C GLY A 450 3.03 -10.03 -1.20
N ALA A 451 2.74 -8.81 -1.64
CA ALA A 451 2.85 -8.42 -3.04
C ALA A 451 3.24 -6.96 -3.16
N LEU A 452 4.06 -6.66 -4.16
CA LEU A 452 4.42 -5.31 -4.55
C LEU A 452 3.83 -5.02 -5.92
N THR A 453 3.41 -3.79 -6.14
CA THR A 453 2.85 -3.34 -7.41
C THR A 453 3.54 -2.08 -7.94
N GLU A 454 3.64 -1.98 -9.26
CA GLU A 454 4.05 -0.74 -9.95
C GLU A 454 2.92 0.30 -10.01
N GLY A 455 1.68 -0.11 -9.74
CA GLY A 455 0.52 0.77 -9.63
C GLY A 455 0.38 1.42 -8.26
N GLY A 456 -0.66 2.26 -8.11
CA GLY A 456 -1.02 2.85 -6.82
C GLY A 456 -1.84 1.89 -5.95
N LEU A 457 -1.57 1.89 -4.64
CA LEU A 457 -2.42 1.21 -3.67
C LEU A 457 -3.64 2.07 -3.37
N THR A 458 -4.84 1.50 -3.40
CA THR A 458 -6.06 2.24 -3.04
C THR A 458 -6.51 1.82 -1.64
N LEU A 459 -6.60 2.78 -0.73
CA LEU A 459 -7.10 2.59 0.62
C LEU A 459 -8.54 3.08 0.67
N THR A 460 -9.45 2.18 1.07
CA THR A 460 -10.87 2.50 1.19
C THR A 460 -11.38 2.10 2.56
N GLN A 461 -12.03 3.04 3.23
CA GLN A 461 -12.84 2.77 4.41
C GLN A 461 -14.30 2.66 3.97
N HIS A 462 -14.86 1.47 4.10
CA HIS A 462 -16.27 1.19 3.84
C HIS A 462 -17.07 1.30 5.14
N SER A 463 -18.32 1.73 5.03
CA SER A 463 -19.33 1.62 6.08
C SER A 463 -20.55 0.90 5.51
N VAL A 464 -20.99 -0.12 6.23
CA VAL A 464 -22.19 -0.90 5.92
C VAL A 464 -23.19 -0.66 7.03
N ARG A 465 -24.41 -0.21 6.70
CA ARG A 465 -25.52 -0.10 7.65
C ARG A 465 -26.36 -1.39 7.59
N PRO A 466 -27.03 -1.80 8.68
CA PRO A 466 -27.74 -3.09 8.75
C PRO A 466 -28.89 -3.23 7.75
N ASN A 467 -29.41 -2.10 7.26
CA ASN A 467 -30.56 -2.03 6.36
C ASN A 467 -30.18 -1.63 4.93
N GLU A 468 -28.89 -1.52 4.60
CA GLU A 468 -28.41 -1.21 3.26
C GLU A 468 -27.52 -2.36 2.77
N ASP A 469 -27.94 -3.03 1.69
CA ASP A 469 -27.18 -4.16 1.11
C ASP A 469 -25.84 -3.73 0.50
N ASN A 470 -25.65 -2.43 0.23
CA ASN A 470 -24.44 -1.91 -0.40
C ASN A 470 -23.52 -1.24 0.61
N SER A 471 -22.24 -1.65 0.61
CA SER A 471 -21.19 -0.97 1.35
C SER A 471 -20.92 0.41 0.75
N LEU A 472 -21.08 1.48 1.53
CA LEU A 472 -20.79 2.84 1.10
C LEU A 472 -19.33 3.16 1.45
N ALA A 473 -18.53 3.54 0.45
CA ALA A 473 -17.18 4.02 0.69
C ALA A 473 -17.24 5.40 1.38
N VAL A 474 -16.77 5.47 2.62
CA VAL A 474 -16.75 6.69 3.45
C VAL A 474 -15.54 7.56 3.12
N ASN A 475 -14.40 6.93 2.89
CA ASN A 475 -13.17 7.62 2.51
C ASN A 475 -12.34 6.72 1.58
N THR A 476 -11.79 7.30 0.52
CA THR A 476 -10.94 6.62 -0.46
C THR A 476 -9.74 7.50 -0.79
N THR A 477 -8.54 6.91 -0.78
CA THR A 477 -7.31 7.58 -1.18
C THR A 477 -6.37 6.62 -1.91
N MET A 478 -5.60 7.13 -2.85
CA MET A 478 -4.59 6.36 -3.56
C MET A 478 -3.19 6.78 -3.06
N VAL A 479 -2.37 5.78 -2.77
CA VAL A 479 -0.95 5.94 -2.46
C VAL A 479 -0.16 5.35 -3.63
N ASP A 480 0.33 6.23 -4.49
CA ASP A 480 1.19 5.93 -5.63
C ASP A 480 2.66 6.35 -5.39
N VAL A 481 2.97 6.75 -4.15
CA VAL A 481 4.33 7.11 -3.74
C VAL A 481 5.21 5.85 -3.82
N PRO A 482 6.28 5.82 -4.65
CA PRO A 482 7.15 4.66 -4.75
C PRO A 482 7.74 4.25 -3.41
N PHE A 483 7.96 2.95 -3.21
CA PHE A 483 8.51 2.36 -1.98
C PHE A 483 7.63 2.48 -0.74
N SER A 484 6.35 2.83 -0.89
CA SER A 484 5.40 2.73 0.23
C SER A 484 5.20 1.27 0.62
N ARG A 485 5.12 0.99 1.92
CA ARG A 485 4.89 -0.37 2.43
C ARG A 485 3.93 -0.38 3.60
N PHE A 486 2.87 -1.13 3.43
CA PHE A 486 1.98 -1.56 4.48
C PHE A 486 2.46 -2.90 5.05
N TRP A 487 2.54 -2.96 6.36
CA TRP A 487 2.93 -4.13 7.13
C TRP A 487 1.78 -4.53 8.05
N ALA A 488 1.53 -5.84 8.16
CA ALA A 488 0.63 -6.38 9.15
C ALA A 488 1.20 -7.66 9.77
N VAL A 489 1.34 -7.68 11.09
CA VAL A 489 1.98 -8.79 11.80
C VAL A 489 1.01 -9.37 12.83
N ASN A 490 0.88 -10.69 12.83
CA ASN A 490 0.13 -11.41 13.85
C ASN A 490 0.95 -11.50 15.13
N LEU A 491 0.48 -10.84 16.19
CA LEU A 491 1.08 -10.92 17.52
C LEU A 491 0.58 -12.17 18.25
N PRO A 492 1.46 -13.10 18.70
CA PRO A 492 1.03 -14.20 19.54
C PRO A 492 0.48 -13.67 20.88
N LYS A 493 -0.60 -14.28 21.39
CA LYS A 493 -1.21 -13.90 22.68
C LYS A 493 -0.13 -13.82 23.77
N ILE A 494 0.02 -12.66 24.38
CA ILE A 494 0.68 -12.54 25.68
C ILE A 494 -0.16 -13.40 26.64
N MET A 495 0.32 -14.59 26.99
CA MET A 495 -0.21 -15.28 28.17
C MET A 495 0.14 -14.40 29.36
N SER A 496 -0.84 -13.64 29.86
CA SER A 496 -0.67 -12.93 31.12
C SER A 496 -0.37 -14.00 32.18
N LYS A 497 0.89 -14.08 32.59
CA LYS A 497 1.23 -14.77 33.83
C LYS A 497 0.46 -14.01 34.91
N ARG A 498 -0.66 -14.58 35.39
CA ARG A 498 -1.25 -14.21 36.67
C ARG A 498 -0.15 -14.41 37.71
N VAL A 499 0.55 -13.34 38.03
CA VAL A 499 1.34 -13.26 39.25
C VAL A 499 0.32 -13.37 40.37
N LYS A 500 0.17 -14.59 40.92
CA LYS A 500 -0.46 -14.75 42.23
C LYS A 500 0.46 -14.04 43.21
N VAL A 501 0.15 -12.79 43.51
CA VAL A 501 0.65 -12.12 44.70
C VAL A 501 -0.01 -12.87 45.86
N GLY A 502 0.72 -13.81 46.45
CA GLY A 502 0.36 -14.42 47.71
C GLY A 502 0.46 -13.36 48.79
N LEU A 503 -0.69 -12.87 49.23
CA LEU A 503 -0.81 -12.24 50.54
C LEU A 503 -0.78 -13.37 51.58
N LYS A 504 0.22 -13.30 52.46
CA LYS A 504 0.26 -14.04 53.73
C LYS A 504 -0.90 -13.63 54.62
#